data_AF-A0A6J2TCS2-F1
#
_entry.id   AF-A0A6J2TCS2-F1
#
_cell.length_a   1.000
_cell.length_b   1.000
_cell.length_c   1.000
_cell.angle_alpha   90.00
_cell.angle_beta   90.00
_cell.angle_gamma   90.00
#
_symmetry.space_group_name_H-M   'P 1'
#
loop_
_entity.id
_entity.type
_entity.pdbx_description
1 polymer ?
#
loop_
_entity_poly.entity_id
_entity_poly.type
_entity_poly.pdbx_seq_one_letter_code
_entity_poly.pdbx_strand_id
1 'polypeptide(L)'
;MDTNIDNAPTRPVRIDESQLAIINKKKQINKLEEMRLEQIGFSSTLCTQIDCVIHVLSESIERVKISLILPKLLENPRHLKEVLKGTKYEQGVSMVNDFMRRRDIIVKEKRPPLMDHGMIKIIDYFQRNYSIYQLFPKHLLRTSKSEITKERKLHQMYRENESLKASISELRAKLRSQKVTLRWKMAAKEAYIRKYDDDLAYKKWQNNVRIQNEIEKCSRVIRTNHKASLEKQQELEKELEKSRSEYEKETKQNLIAEREARAEKNKLLLQLQSLLKKYDNSIGEKMRENLRLEDDFNEAKKQFDDFMVFYHAEEAIYNDIVVKREEEERREQQRRIVVFMMNRAARKIQKYWRKWRKDQRKKNKRLKKGKKK
;
A
#
# COMPACT_ATOMS: atom_id res chain seq x y z
N MET A 1 -79.57 181.10 34.88
CA MET A 1 -78.60 181.39 33.82
C MET A 1 -78.34 180.06 33.14
N ASP A 2 -79.14 179.76 32.12
CA ASP A 2 -78.78 179.97 30.70
C ASP A 2 -77.83 178.84 30.26
N THR A 3 -78.05 178.00 29.25
CA THR A 3 -78.88 178.08 28.04
C THR A 3 -79.00 176.67 27.45
N ASN A 4 -80.08 176.49 26.68
CA ASN A 4 -80.33 175.43 25.71
C ASN A 4 -79.23 175.40 24.61
N ILE A 5 -79.12 174.25 23.90
CA ILE A 5 -78.85 174.08 22.43
C ILE A 5 -78.05 172.79 22.11
N ASP A 6 -78.71 171.93 21.33
CA ASP A 6 -78.24 171.02 20.26
C ASP A 6 -77.82 169.55 20.45
N ASN A 7 -78.72 168.71 19.89
CA ASN A 7 -78.48 167.73 18.81
C ASN A 7 -77.66 166.46 19.08
N ALA A 8 -78.36 165.33 19.24
CA ALA A 8 -78.61 164.37 18.15
C ALA A 8 -78.82 162.94 18.70
N PRO A 9 -79.76 162.17 18.14
CA PRO A 9 -80.14 160.85 18.64
C PRO A 9 -79.23 159.75 18.05
N THR A 10 -78.37 159.14 18.84
CA THR A 10 -77.73 157.87 18.46
C THR A 10 -78.49 156.73 19.11
N ARG A 11 -79.37 156.14 18.29
CA ARG A 11 -80.03 154.84 18.47
C ARG A 11 -79.22 153.92 19.39
N PRO A 12 -79.84 153.25 20.39
CA PRO A 12 -79.28 152.02 20.90
C PRO A 12 -79.15 151.08 19.71
N VAL A 13 -77.92 150.83 19.30
CA VAL A 13 -77.59 149.82 18.31
C VAL A 13 -78.20 148.54 18.85
N ARG A 14 -79.31 148.10 18.22
CA ARG A 14 -79.80 146.73 18.32
C ARG A 14 -78.58 145.87 18.02
N ILE A 15 -77.96 145.35 19.08
CA ILE A 15 -77.11 144.18 18.95
C ILE A 15 -78.10 143.11 18.51
N ASP A 16 -78.13 142.91 17.20
CA ASP A 16 -78.86 141.88 16.50
C ASP A 16 -78.66 140.56 17.28
N GLU A 17 -79.72 139.81 17.56
CA GLU A 17 -79.63 138.55 18.35
C GLU A 17 -78.55 137.61 17.79
N SER A 18 -78.25 137.74 16.49
CA SER A 18 -77.13 137.12 15.79
C SER A 18 -75.75 137.43 16.40
N GLN A 19 -75.45 138.68 16.73
CA GLN A 19 -74.17 139.14 17.29
C GLN A 19 -73.99 138.68 18.75
N LEU A 20 -75.05 138.75 19.57
CA LEU A 20 -75.03 138.26 20.95
C LEU A 20 -74.88 136.72 21.00
N ALA A 21 -75.52 136.02 20.05
CA ALA A 21 -75.35 134.58 19.87
C ALA A 21 -73.93 134.21 19.45
N ILE A 22 -73.30 134.97 18.55
CA ILE A 22 -71.90 134.73 18.13
C ILE A 22 -70.93 134.92 19.30
N ILE A 23 -71.12 135.97 20.13
CA ILE A 23 -70.27 136.22 21.31
C ILE A 23 -70.44 135.10 22.36
N ASN A 24 -71.68 134.69 22.66
CA ASN A 24 -71.93 133.58 23.59
C ASN A 24 -71.40 132.25 23.06
N LYS A 25 -71.53 131.99 21.75
CA LYS A 25 -71.00 130.78 21.10
C LYS A 25 -69.47 130.77 21.13
N LYS A 26 -68.80 131.92 20.89
CA LYS A 26 -67.35 132.05 21.08
C LYS A 26 -66.93 131.81 22.53
N LYS A 27 -67.67 132.32 23.50
CA LYS A 27 -67.37 132.12 24.93
C LYS A 27 -67.55 130.65 25.35
N GLN A 28 -68.56 129.97 24.81
CA GLN A 28 -68.77 128.54 24.99
C GLN A 28 -67.68 127.70 24.33
N ILE A 29 -67.25 128.05 23.11
CA ILE A 29 -66.17 127.39 22.39
C ILE A 29 -64.85 127.53 23.18
N ASN A 30 -64.51 128.74 23.63
CA ASN A 30 -63.30 128.95 24.44
C ASN A 30 -63.36 128.14 25.74
N LYS A 31 -64.51 128.09 26.43
CA LYS A 31 -64.67 127.29 27.66
C LYS A 31 -64.57 125.77 27.39
N LEU A 32 -65.08 125.30 26.24
CA LEU A 32 -64.93 123.91 25.81
C LEU A 32 -63.48 123.57 25.44
N GLU A 33 -62.76 124.49 24.78
CA GLU A 33 -61.34 124.33 24.48
C GLU A 33 -60.49 124.32 25.76
N GLU A 34 -60.80 125.16 26.74
CA GLU A 34 -60.14 125.20 28.04
C GLU A 34 -60.35 123.88 28.82
N MET A 35 -61.60 123.40 28.91
CA MET A 35 -61.90 122.09 29.52
C MET A 35 -61.22 120.93 28.79
N ARG A 36 -61.12 121.00 27.45
CA ARG A 36 -60.45 119.97 26.65
C ARG A 36 -58.93 120.00 26.86
N LEU A 37 -58.33 121.18 26.97
CA LEU A 37 -56.91 121.35 27.31
C LEU A 37 -56.61 120.85 28.73
N GLU A 38 -57.48 121.12 29.71
CA GLU A 38 -57.36 120.57 31.07
C GLU A 38 -57.51 119.04 31.10
N GLN A 39 -58.45 118.48 30.34
CA GLN A 39 -58.65 117.03 30.24
C GLN A 39 -57.48 116.32 29.54
N ILE A 40 -56.88 116.95 28.53
CA ILE A 40 -55.64 116.48 27.89
C ILE A 40 -54.45 116.58 28.86
N GLY A 41 -54.37 117.64 29.67
CA GLY A 41 -53.37 117.78 30.74
C GLY A 41 -53.52 116.76 31.86
N PHE A 42 -54.75 116.40 32.23
CA PHE A 42 -55.03 115.35 33.20
C PHE A 42 -54.73 113.95 32.65
N SER A 43 -55.05 113.70 31.37
CA SER A 43 -54.74 112.43 30.71
C SER A 43 -53.23 112.24 30.49
N SER A 44 -52.49 113.31 30.17
CA SER A 44 -51.04 113.24 30.00
C SER A 44 -50.34 112.99 31.33
N THR A 45 -50.78 113.64 32.41
CA THR A 45 -50.26 113.38 33.77
C THR A 45 -50.56 111.95 34.24
N LEU A 46 -51.75 111.42 33.96
CA LEU A 46 -52.10 110.02 34.26
C LEU A 46 -51.23 109.02 33.46
N CYS A 47 -51.04 109.24 32.15
CA CYS A 47 -50.13 108.40 31.34
C CYS A 47 -48.70 108.43 31.89
N THR A 48 -48.21 109.61 32.25
CA THR A 48 -46.86 109.75 32.84
C THR A 48 -46.75 108.98 34.16
N GLN A 49 -47.79 109.01 35.00
CA GLN A 49 -47.84 108.25 36.25
C GLN A 49 -47.86 106.73 36.01
N ILE A 50 -48.64 106.24 35.05
CA ILE A 50 -48.68 104.82 34.68
C ILE A 50 -47.32 104.37 34.14
N ASP A 51 -46.68 105.16 33.28
CA ASP A 51 -45.35 104.86 32.75
C ASP A 51 -44.31 104.81 33.87
N CYS A 52 -44.37 105.72 34.84
CA CYS A 52 -43.52 105.65 36.03
C CYS A 52 -43.73 104.34 36.82
N VAL A 53 -44.98 103.90 37.03
CA VAL A 53 -45.29 102.64 37.73
C VAL A 53 -44.79 101.42 36.96
N ILE A 54 -45.01 101.37 35.64
CA ILE A 54 -44.53 100.28 34.78
C ILE A 54 -43.01 100.22 34.78
N HIS A 55 -42.34 101.38 34.76
CA HIS A 55 -40.89 101.45 34.82
C HIS A 55 -40.36 100.89 36.15
N VAL A 56 -40.95 101.30 37.28
CA VAL A 56 -40.60 100.79 38.62
C VAL A 56 -40.85 99.29 38.74
N LEU A 57 -41.95 98.78 38.18
CA LEU A 57 -42.25 97.34 38.18
C LEU A 57 -41.27 96.55 37.32
N SER A 58 -40.92 97.06 36.15
CA SER A 58 -39.95 96.43 35.25
C SER A 58 -38.57 96.35 35.90
N GLU A 59 -38.11 97.46 36.49
CA GLU A 59 -36.85 97.51 37.24
C GLU A 59 -36.87 96.55 38.44
N SER A 60 -38.00 96.46 39.15
CA SER A 60 -38.17 95.55 40.28
C SER A 60 -38.07 94.08 39.85
N ILE A 61 -38.67 93.70 38.71
CA ILE A 61 -38.56 92.34 38.16
C ILE A 61 -37.10 92.00 37.84
N GLU A 62 -36.35 92.93 37.26
CA GLU A 62 -34.94 92.72 36.93
C GLU A 62 -34.05 92.60 38.17
N ARG A 63 -34.31 93.43 39.19
CA ARG A 63 -33.67 93.31 40.51
C ARG A 63 -33.96 91.96 41.17
N VAL A 64 -35.19 91.45 41.06
CA VAL A 64 -35.55 90.11 41.55
C VAL A 64 -34.81 89.01 40.79
N LYS A 65 -34.69 89.11 39.46
CA LYS A 65 -33.94 88.11 38.66
C LYS A 65 -32.48 88.00 39.09
N ILE A 66 -31.79 89.13 39.28
CA ILE A 66 -30.39 89.09 39.75
C ILE A 66 -30.31 88.56 41.19
N SER A 67 -31.23 88.95 42.07
CA SER A 67 -31.28 88.44 43.45
C SER A 67 -31.50 86.93 43.53
N LEU A 68 -32.29 86.34 42.62
CA LEU A 68 -32.51 84.89 42.57
C LEU A 68 -31.28 84.12 42.06
N ILE A 69 -30.47 84.73 41.19
CA ILE A 69 -29.27 84.11 40.64
C ILE A 69 -28.05 84.33 41.56
N LEU A 70 -28.04 85.40 42.34
CA LEU A 70 -26.92 85.81 43.20
C LEU A 70 -26.39 84.68 44.12
N PRO A 71 -27.22 83.89 44.84
CA PRO A 71 -26.73 82.77 45.63
C PRO A 71 -25.93 81.76 44.81
N LYS A 72 -26.40 81.43 43.60
CA LYS A 72 -25.74 80.47 42.69
C LYS A 72 -24.44 81.02 42.09
N LEU A 73 -24.33 82.35 41.92
CA LEU A 73 -23.09 82.99 41.50
C LEU A 73 -22.03 82.94 42.62
N LEU A 74 -22.47 83.06 43.87
CA LEU A 74 -21.59 82.99 45.04
C LEU A 74 -21.10 81.57 45.36
N GLU A 75 -21.78 80.52 44.89
CA GLU A 75 -21.31 79.12 44.96
C GLU A 75 -20.04 78.90 44.11
N ASN A 76 -19.91 79.58 42.97
CA ASN A 76 -18.79 79.42 42.03
C ASN A 76 -18.10 80.75 41.71
N PRO A 77 -17.34 81.33 42.67
CA PRO A 77 -16.71 82.65 42.51
C PRO A 77 -15.66 82.71 41.39
N ARG A 78 -15.09 81.55 40.99
CA ARG A 78 -14.15 81.46 39.86
C ARG A 78 -14.82 81.76 38.53
N HIS A 79 -16.00 81.16 38.29
CA HIS A 79 -16.76 81.38 37.07
C HIS A 79 -17.28 82.82 37.01
N LEU A 80 -17.71 83.38 38.15
CA LEU A 80 -18.10 84.78 38.27
C LEU A 80 -16.95 85.73 37.89
N LYS A 81 -15.73 85.45 38.35
CA LYS A 81 -14.53 86.22 37.99
C LYS A 81 -14.20 86.15 36.50
N GLU A 82 -14.32 84.97 35.88
CA GLU A 82 -14.06 84.81 34.44
C GLU A 82 -15.04 85.60 33.58
N VAL A 83 -16.33 85.59 33.93
CA VAL A 83 -17.38 86.25 33.15
C VAL A 83 -17.39 87.77 33.34
N LEU A 84 -17.00 88.26 34.53
CA LEU A 84 -17.02 89.70 34.84
C LEU A 84 -15.69 90.43 34.54
N LYS A 85 -14.58 89.70 34.31
CA LYS A 85 -13.27 90.29 34.00
C LYS A 85 -13.31 91.03 32.65
N GLY A 86 -12.92 92.31 32.63
CA GLY A 86 -12.98 93.15 31.42
C GLY A 86 -14.35 93.77 31.13
N THR A 87 -15.30 93.63 32.05
CA THR A 87 -16.60 94.33 31.99
C THR A 87 -16.64 95.50 32.98
N LYS A 88 -17.60 96.41 32.81
CA LYS A 88 -17.83 97.54 33.75
C LYS A 88 -18.22 97.11 35.18
N TYR A 89 -18.47 95.82 35.41
CA TYR A 89 -18.90 95.26 36.70
C TYR A 89 -17.78 94.53 37.46
N GLU A 90 -16.53 94.67 37.03
CA GLU A 90 -15.36 94.02 37.64
C GLU A 90 -15.18 94.38 39.13
N GLN A 91 -15.63 95.56 39.55
CA GLN A 91 -15.64 95.98 40.96
C GLN A 91 -16.45 95.02 41.85
N GLY A 92 -17.52 94.42 41.33
CA GLY A 92 -18.31 93.41 42.04
C GLY A 92 -17.52 92.14 42.36
N VAL A 93 -16.52 91.78 41.54
CA VAL A 93 -15.64 90.63 41.78
C VAL A 93 -14.73 90.87 42.98
N SER A 94 -14.22 92.09 43.16
CA SER A 94 -13.42 92.45 44.34
C SER A 94 -14.25 92.30 45.61
N MET A 95 -15.47 92.86 45.62
CA MET A 95 -16.38 92.78 46.77
C MET A 95 -16.71 91.33 47.15
N VAL A 96 -17.01 90.49 46.16
CA VAL A 96 -17.29 89.06 46.37
C VAL A 96 -16.05 88.32 46.89
N ASN A 97 -14.87 88.57 46.35
CA ASN A 97 -13.64 87.93 46.84
C ASN A 97 -13.30 88.34 48.27
N ASP A 98 -13.47 89.62 48.62
CA ASP A 98 -13.24 90.13 49.98
C ASP A 98 -14.25 89.56 50.98
N PHE A 99 -15.50 89.33 50.54
CA PHE A 99 -16.48 88.62 51.35
C PHE A 99 -16.14 87.14 51.51
N MET A 100 -15.78 86.44 50.43
CA MET A 100 -15.42 85.01 50.49
C MET A 100 -14.19 84.75 51.37
N ARG A 101 -13.16 85.60 51.25
CA ARG A 101 -11.98 85.55 52.14
C ARG A 101 -12.37 85.69 53.61
N ARG A 102 -13.22 86.68 53.93
CA ARG A 102 -13.70 86.89 55.32
C ARG A 102 -14.54 85.72 55.81
N ARG A 103 -15.45 85.19 54.98
CA ARG A 103 -16.27 84.02 55.31
C ARG A 103 -15.41 82.79 55.60
N ASP A 104 -14.41 82.51 54.76
CA ASP A 104 -13.54 81.35 54.92
C ASP A 104 -12.69 81.45 56.21
N ILE A 105 -12.25 82.66 56.60
CA ILE A 105 -11.58 82.91 57.90
C ILE A 105 -12.54 82.65 59.07
N ILE A 106 -13.78 83.17 59.00
CA ILE A 106 -14.79 83.00 60.06
C ILE A 106 -15.14 81.52 60.27
N VAL A 107 -15.33 80.76 59.17
CA VAL A 107 -15.63 79.33 59.23
C VAL A 107 -14.46 78.53 59.80
N LYS A 108 -13.22 78.88 59.42
CA LYS A 108 -12.01 78.20 59.89
C LYS A 108 -11.72 78.49 61.37
N GLU A 109 -12.01 79.69 61.85
CA GLU A 109 -11.72 80.14 63.22
C GLU A 109 -12.93 80.09 64.17
N LYS A 110 -14.10 79.60 63.71
CA LYS A 110 -15.36 79.47 64.48
C LYS A 110 -15.79 80.74 65.23
N ARG A 111 -15.59 81.92 64.64
CA ARG A 111 -16.01 83.20 65.23
C ARG A 111 -17.53 83.40 65.09
N PRO A 112 -18.21 84.09 66.02
CA PRO A 112 -19.62 84.44 65.84
C PRO A 112 -19.80 85.28 64.56
N PRO A 113 -20.90 85.10 63.81
CA PRO A 113 -21.10 85.82 62.56
C PRO A 113 -21.17 87.33 62.82
N LEU A 114 -20.17 88.08 62.36
CA LEU A 114 -20.23 89.54 62.35
C LEU A 114 -21.32 89.96 61.36
N MET A 115 -22.22 90.86 61.80
CA MET A 115 -23.34 91.40 61.00
C MET A 115 -23.00 91.52 59.51
N ASP A 116 -23.88 90.99 58.67
CA ASP A 116 -23.77 90.76 57.22
C ASP A 116 -23.61 92.01 56.34
N HIS A 117 -22.97 93.06 56.84
CA HIS A 117 -22.73 94.31 56.12
C HIS A 117 -21.96 94.09 54.80
N GLY A 118 -21.10 93.07 54.75
CA GLY A 118 -20.44 92.64 53.50
C GLY A 118 -21.40 92.06 52.47
N MET A 119 -22.34 91.21 52.88
CA MET A 119 -23.36 90.65 52.00
C MET A 119 -24.38 91.70 51.57
N ILE A 120 -24.79 92.58 52.47
CA ILE A 120 -25.70 93.68 52.16
C ILE A 120 -25.06 94.59 51.10
N LYS A 121 -23.76 94.91 51.21
CA LYS A 121 -23.03 95.67 50.18
C LYS A 121 -22.99 94.97 48.83
N ILE A 122 -22.81 93.65 48.81
CA ILE A 122 -22.82 92.87 47.56
C ILE A 122 -24.22 92.86 46.98
N ILE A 123 -25.25 92.55 47.78
CA ILE A 123 -26.64 92.54 47.34
C ILE A 123 -27.02 93.90 46.76
N ASP A 124 -26.71 95.00 47.45
CA ASP A 124 -26.99 96.36 47.00
C ASP A 124 -26.24 96.70 45.70
N TYR A 125 -24.95 96.33 45.58
CA TYR A 125 -24.19 96.53 44.35
C TYR A 125 -24.78 95.77 43.15
N PHE A 126 -25.15 94.50 43.34
CA PHE A 126 -25.73 93.68 42.27
C PHE A 126 -27.17 94.08 41.95
N GLN A 127 -27.93 94.60 42.91
CA GLN A 127 -29.27 95.15 42.67
C GLN A 127 -29.23 96.51 41.95
N ARG A 128 -28.28 97.39 42.28
CA ARG A 128 -28.04 98.64 41.53
C ARG A 128 -27.55 98.38 40.10
N ASN A 129 -26.85 97.27 39.90
CA ASN A 129 -26.33 96.81 38.61
C ASN A 129 -27.10 95.57 38.11
N TYR A 130 -28.43 95.62 38.13
CA TYR A 130 -29.27 94.45 37.81
C TYR A 130 -28.97 93.84 36.44
N SER A 131 -28.56 94.64 35.44
CA SER A 131 -28.19 94.20 34.09
C SER A 131 -27.10 93.12 34.02
N ILE A 132 -26.35 92.88 35.12
CA ILE A 132 -25.41 91.76 35.25
C ILE A 132 -26.09 90.40 34.99
N TYR A 133 -27.39 90.23 35.26
CA TYR A 133 -28.07 88.94 35.08
C TYR A 133 -28.01 88.43 33.64
N GLN A 134 -27.93 89.33 32.65
CA GLN A 134 -27.90 88.99 31.22
C GLN A 134 -26.63 88.21 30.83
N LEU A 135 -25.54 88.37 31.59
CA LEU A 135 -24.28 87.65 31.37
C LEU A 135 -24.36 86.18 31.81
N PHE A 136 -25.42 85.78 32.53
CA PHE A 136 -25.57 84.44 33.11
C PHE A 136 -26.84 83.70 32.64
N PRO A 137 -27.06 83.52 31.32
CA PRO A 137 -28.30 82.94 30.79
C PRO A 137 -28.51 81.48 31.21
N LYS A 138 -27.42 80.71 31.39
CA LYS A 138 -27.46 79.30 31.80
C LYS A 138 -28.02 79.10 33.21
N HIS A 139 -27.84 80.08 34.10
CA HIS A 139 -28.34 80.01 35.48
C HIS A 139 -29.82 80.36 35.58
N LEU A 140 -30.33 81.14 34.63
CA LEU A 140 -31.75 81.48 34.49
C LEU A 140 -32.55 80.33 33.82
N LEU A 141 -31.96 79.64 32.83
CA LEU A 141 -32.61 78.53 32.10
C LEU A 141 -32.59 77.18 32.83
N ARG A 142 -31.86 77.08 33.94
CA ARG A 142 -31.75 75.86 34.75
C ARG A 142 -33.02 75.65 35.57
N THR A 143 -34.02 75.05 34.93
CA THR A 143 -35.31 74.69 35.53
C THR A 143 -35.23 73.30 36.17
N SER A 144 -35.86 73.10 37.34
CA SER A 144 -35.88 71.81 38.06
C SER A 144 -36.33 70.62 37.19
N LYS A 145 -37.19 70.87 36.19
CA LYS A 145 -37.61 69.84 35.21
C LYS A 145 -36.44 69.29 34.38
N SER A 146 -35.50 70.14 33.95
CA SER A 146 -34.34 69.70 33.16
C SER A 146 -33.39 68.82 33.98
N GLU A 147 -33.20 69.13 35.26
CA GLU A 147 -32.38 68.32 36.16
C GLU A 147 -32.99 66.94 36.41
N ILE A 148 -34.29 66.89 36.71
CA ILE A 148 -35.02 65.64 36.92
C ILE A 148 -34.95 64.76 35.66
N THR A 149 -35.04 65.32 34.46
CA THR A 149 -34.91 64.53 33.21
C THR A 149 -33.50 63.97 33.00
N LYS A 150 -32.46 64.76 33.33
CA LYS A 150 -31.07 64.30 33.23
C LYS A 150 -30.77 63.22 34.25
N GLU A 151 -31.25 63.37 35.47
CA GLU A 151 -31.12 62.39 36.55
C GLU A 151 -31.84 61.08 36.21
N ARG A 152 -33.09 61.15 35.70
CA ARG A 152 -33.81 59.97 35.21
C ARG A 152 -33.05 59.23 34.10
N LYS A 153 -32.52 59.97 33.13
CA LYS A 153 -31.72 59.37 32.04
C LYS A 153 -30.43 58.76 32.56
N LEU A 154 -29.78 59.38 33.55
CA LEU A 154 -28.59 58.83 34.20
C LEU A 154 -28.90 57.52 34.93
N HIS A 155 -29.99 57.46 35.69
CA HIS A 155 -30.43 56.22 36.36
C HIS A 155 -30.85 55.12 35.38
N GLN A 156 -31.46 55.48 34.26
CA GLN A 156 -31.76 54.52 33.20
C GLN A 156 -30.47 53.94 32.62
N MET A 157 -29.51 54.78 32.22
CA MET A 157 -28.21 54.31 31.70
C MET A 157 -27.43 53.50 32.73
N TYR A 158 -27.54 53.82 34.03
CA TYR A 158 -26.91 53.01 35.08
C TYR A 158 -27.53 51.61 35.16
N ARG A 159 -28.87 51.50 35.14
CA ARG A 159 -29.57 50.21 35.12
C ARG A 159 -29.22 49.39 33.88
N GLU A 160 -29.20 50.03 32.71
CA GLU A 160 -28.79 49.40 31.45
C GLU A 160 -27.34 48.90 31.54
N ASN A 161 -26.41 49.72 32.03
CA ASN A 161 -25.01 49.32 32.23
C ASN A 161 -24.86 48.14 33.19
N GLU A 162 -25.59 48.10 34.30
CA GLU A 162 -25.58 46.95 35.22
C GLU A 162 -26.10 45.69 34.54
N SER A 163 -27.21 45.78 33.79
CA SER A 163 -27.73 44.64 33.03
C SER A 163 -26.76 44.14 31.95
N LEU A 164 -26.04 45.05 31.29
CA LEU A 164 -25.01 44.71 30.30
C LEU A 164 -23.79 44.05 30.96
N LYS A 165 -23.33 44.54 32.12
CA LYS A 165 -22.25 43.89 32.88
C LYS A 165 -22.64 42.47 33.28
N ALA A 166 -23.86 42.27 33.77
CA ALA A 166 -24.37 40.95 34.09
C ALA A 166 -24.35 40.03 32.86
N SER A 167 -24.87 40.52 31.72
CA SER A 167 -24.88 39.78 30.44
C SER A 167 -23.48 39.42 29.96
N ILE A 168 -22.52 40.36 30.03
CA ILE A 168 -21.11 40.11 29.69
C ILE A 168 -20.50 39.04 30.62
N SER A 169 -20.81 39.09 31.92
CA SER A 169 -20.31 38.10 32.88
C SER A 169 -20.84 36.70 32.58
N GLU A 170 -22.12 36.59 32.21
CA GLU A 170 -22.76 35.33 31.84
C GLU A 170 -22.16 34.77 30.54
N LEU A 171 -22.02 35.60 29.50
CA LEU A 171 -21.39 35.20 28.23
C LEU A 171 -19.95 34.75 28.44
N ARG A 172 -19.18 35.43 29.30
CA ARG A 172 -17.81 35.01 29.66
C ARG A 172 -17.81 33.67 30.39
N ALA A 173 -18.78 33.41 31.28
CA ALA A 173 -18.92 32.12 31.95
C ALA A 173 -19.26 31.00 30.97
N LYS A 174 -20.23 31.22 30.06
CA LYS A 174 -20.57 30.28 28.98
C LYS A 174 -19.38 30.00 28.07
N LEU A 175 -18.61 31.02 27.70
CA LEU A 175 -17.41 30.84 26.88
C LEU A 175 -16.35 29.99 27.60
N ARG A 176 -16.15 30.20 28.90
CA ARG A 176 -15.22 29.39 29.71
C ARG A 176 -15.68 27.94 29.79
N SER A 177 -16.96 27.68 30.07
CA SER A 177 -17.49 26.31 30.16
C SER A 177 -17.41 25.58 28.82
N GLN A 178 -17.70 26.26 27.71
CA GLN A 178 -17.53 25.70 26.37
C GLN A 178 -16.08 25.38 26.06
N LYS A 179 -15.12 26.27 26.39
CA LYS A 179 -13.69 26.01 26.20
C LYS A 179 -13.23 24.79 26.98
N VAL A 180 -13.65 24.63 28.24
CA VAL A 180 -13.32 23.45 29.05
C VAL A 180 -13.92 22.19 28.42
N THR A 181 -15.19 22.23 28.03
CA THR A 181 -15.86 21.10 27.37
C THR A 181 -15.15 20.67 26.08
N LEU A 182 -14.72 21.64 25.26
CA LEU A 182 -13.95 21.35 24.06
C LEU A 182 -12.60 20.71 24.37
N ARG A 183 -11.88 21.21 25.39
CA ARG A 183 -10.62 20.60 25.83
C ARG A 183 -10.81 19.15 26.28
N TRP A 184 -11.85 18.86 27.05
CA TRP A 184 -12.18 17.48 27.43
C TRP A 184 -12.49 16.60 26.23
N LYS A 185 -13.27 17.09 25.25
CA LYS A 185 -13.55 16.36 24.00
C LYS A 185 -12.29 16.10 23.18
N MET A 186 -11.38 17.08 23.09
CA MET A 186 -10.10 16.90 22.40
C MET A 186 -9.21 15.91 23.12
N ALA A 187 -9.04 16.03 24.45
CA ALA A 187 -8.25 15.11 25.25
C ALA A 187 -8.78 13.67 25.16
N ALA A 188 -10.11 13.48 25.17
CA ALA A 188 -10.71 12.16 24.97
C ALA A 188 -10.38 11.59 23.58
N LYS A 189 -10.53 12.39 22.50
CA LYS A 189 -10.16 11.97 21.14
C LYS A 189 -8.68 11.65 21.02
N GLU A 190 -7.82 12.46 21.64
CA GLU A 190 -6.38 12.27 21.63
C GLU A 190 -5.99 10.97 22.35
N ALA A 191 -6.63 10.64 23.47
CA ALA A 191 -6.43 9.36 24.16
C ALA A 191 -6.82 8.16 23.27
N TYR A 192 -7.92 8.26 22.51
CA TYR A 192 -8.28 7.23 21.54
C TYR A 192 -7.25 7.10 20.42
N ILE A 193 -6.79 8.22 19.85
CA ILE A 193 -5.78 8.23 18.78
C ILE A 193 -4.49 7.57 19.29
N ARG A 194 -4.00 7.96 20.46
CA ARG A 194 -2.79 7.37 21.06
C ARG A 194 -2.92 5.86 21.25
N LYS A 195 -4.08 5.38 21.74
CA LYS A 195 -4.33 3.94 21.88
C LYS A 195 -4.21 3.22 20.52
N TYR A 196 -4.82 3.77 19.47
CA TYR A 196 -4.73 3.18 18.14
C TYR A 196 -3.32 3.24 17.55
N ASP A 197 -2.58 4.32 17.81
CA ASP A 197 -1.17 4.44 17.41
C ASP A 197 -0.30 3.39 18.11
N ASP A 198 -0.50 3.17 19.41
CA ASP A 198 0.17 2.14 20.20
C ASP A 198 -0.17 0.73 19.70
N ASP A 199 -1.46 0.45 19.46
CA ASP A 199 -1.93 -0.83 18.91
C ASP A 199 -1.33 -1.08 17.51
N LEU A 200 -1.29 -0.05 16.66
CA LEU A 200 -0.70 -0.13 15.33
C LEU A 200 0.82 -0.35 15.40
N ALA A 201 1.52 0.34 16.29
CA ALA A 201 2.95 0.16 16.52
C ALA A 201 3.25 -1.26 17.02
N TYR A 202 2.46 -1.77 17.96
CA TYR A 202 2.56 -3.14 18.46
C TYR A 202 2.34 -4.17 17.35
N LYS A 203 1.30 -3.99 16.52
CA LYS A 203 1.02 -4.89 15.39
C LYS A 203 2.10 -4.84 14.32
N LYS A 204 2.65 -3.67 14.02
CA LYS A 204 3.81 -3.52 13.12
C LYS A 204 5.03 -4.25 13.66
N TRP A 205 5.35 -4.05 14.94
CA TRP A 205 6.45 -4.74 15.60
C TRP A 205 6.26 -6.26 15.58
N GLN A 206 5.07 -6.74 15.98
CA GLN A 206 4.74 -8.17 16.00
C GLN A 206 4.86 -8.80 14.61
N ASN A 207 4.38 -8.11 13.57
CA ASN A 207 4.48 -8.57 12.19
C ASN A 207 5.96 -8.64 11.75
N ASN A 208 6.74 -7.59 12.01
CA ASN A 208 8.16 -7.56 11.67
C ASN A 208 8.93 -8.71 12.35
N VAL A 209 8.71 -8.93 13.64
CA VAL A 209 9.31 -10.07 14.37
C VAL A 209 8.89 -11.41 13.76
N ARG A 210 7.61 -11.58 13.40
CA ARG A 210 7.13 -12.81 12.74
C ARG A 210 7.80 -13.02 11.39
N ILE A 211 7.89 -11.97 10.56
CA ILE A 211 8.53 -12.00 9.25
C ILE A 211 10.01 -12.35 9.40
N GLN A 212 10.74 -11.68 10.30
CA GLN A 212 12.17 -11.95 10.54
C GLN A 212 12.40 -13.39 10.99
N ASN A 213 11.60 -13.88 11.93
CA ASN A 213 11.70 -15.28 12.39
C ASN A 213 11.46 -16.26 11.24
N GLU A 214 10.51 -15.98 10.35
CA GLU A 214 10.22 -16.85 9.21
C GLU A 214 11.34 -16.79 8.15
N ILE A 215 11.88 -15.60 7.88
CA ILE A 215 13.04 -15.41 7.01
C ILE A 215 14.24 -16.20 7.55
N GLU A 216 14.50 -16.12 8.85
CA GLU A 216 15.59 -16.87 9.49
C GLU A 216 15.39 -18.38 9.38
N LYS A 217 14.18 -18.89 9.64
CA LYS A 217 13.85 -20.30 9.48
C LYS A 217 14.07 -20.77 8.05
N CYS A 218 13.50 -20.06 7.07
CA CYS A 218 13.67 -20.35 5.65
C CYS A 218 15.15 -20.33 5.26
N SER A 219 15.90 -19.33 5.71
CA SER A 219 17.33 -19.20 5.43
C SER A 219 18.17 -20.30 6.09
N ARG A 220 17.78 -20.82 7.25
CA ARG A 220 18.41 -22.01 7.85
C ARG A 220 18.14 -23.25 7.02
N VAL A 221 16.89 -23.48 6.62
CA VAL A 221 16.50 -24.64 5.79
C VAL A 221 17.19 -24.60 4.43
N ILE A 222 17.26 -23.43 3.78
CA ILE A 222 17.97 -23.26 2.51
C ILE A 222 19.46 -23.59 2.68
N ARG A 223 20.10 -23.09 3.75
CA ARG A 223 21.52 -23.39 4.01
C ARG A 223 21.76 -24.87 4.27
N THR A 224 20.91 -25.53 5.05
CA THR A 224 21.04 -26.98 5.31
C THR A 224 20.82 -27.79 4.04
N ASN A 225 19.81 -27.45 3.24
CA ASN A 225 19.53 -28.15 1.98
C ASN A 225 20.64 -27.93 0.97
N HIS A 226 21.16 -26.72 0.84
CA HIS A 226 22.29 -26.43 -0.04
C HIS A 226 23.54 -27.20 0.38
N LYS A 227 23.86 -27.23 1.68
CA LYS A 227 24.97 -28.02 2.21
C LYS A 227 24.80 -29.52 1.90
N ALA A 228 23.62 -30.08 2.19
CA ALA A 228 23.34 -31.49 1.91
C ALA A 228 23.43 -31.81 0.41
N SER A 229 22.93 -30.92 -0.45
CA SER A 229 23.04 -31.06 -1.90
C SER A 229 24.50 -31.03 -2.38
N LEU A 230 25.32 -30.13 -1.80
CA LEU A 230 26.74 -30.02 -2.14
C LEU A 230 27.52 -31.26 -1.69
N GLU A 231 27.26 -31.75 -0.49
CA GLU A 231 27.82 -33.01 0.02
C GLU A 231 27.45 -34.19 -0.88
N LYS A 232 26.17 -34.26 -1.30
CA LYS A 232 25.73 -35.33 -2.22
C LYS A 232 26.37 -35.23 -3.59
N GLN A 233 26.53 -34.02 -4.13
CA GLN A 233 27.22 -33.81 -5.40
C GLN A 233 28.68 -34.27 -5.32
N GLN A 234 29.39 -33.93 -4.24
CA GLN A 234 30.76 -34.38 -4.01
C GLN A 234 30.87 -35.90 -3.88
N GLU A 235 29.90 -36.55 -3.22
CA GLU A 235 29.83 -38.01 -3.13
C GLU A 235 29.66 -38.64 -4.52
N LEU A 236 28.71 -38.15 -5.31
CA LEU A 236 28.47 -38.63 -6.67
C LEU A 236 29.66 -38.42 -7.61
N GLU A 237 30.37 -37.29 -7.49
CA GLU A 237 31.59 -37.03 -8.27
C GLU A 237 32.70 -38.04 -7.92
N LYS A 238 32.85 -38.39 -6.63
CA LYS A 238 33.82 -39.42 -6.19
C LYS A 238 33.43 -40.81 -6.69
N GLU A 239 32.14 -41.17 -6.63
CA GLU A 239 31.65 -42.45 -7.16
C GLU A 239 31.86 -42.55 -8.66
N LEU A 240 31.59 -41.47 -9.39
CA LEU A 240 31.77 -41.39 -10.83
C LEU A 240 33.25 -41.52 -11.21
N GLU A 241 34.15 -40.86 -10.49
CA GLU A 241 35.59 -40.98 -10.72
C GLU A 241 36.09 -42.41 -10.43
N LYS A 242 35.62 -43.01 -9.33
CA LYS A 242 35.93 -44.41 -9.01
C LYS A 242 35.47 -45.35 -10.12
N SER A 243 34.21 -45.23 -10.57
CA SER A 243 33.66 -46.05 -11.65
C SER A 243 34.42 -45.86 -12.97
N ARG A 244 34.82 -44.63 -13.31
CA ARG A 244 35.68 -44.36 -14.47
C ARG A 244 37.03 -45.08 -14.37
N SER A 245 37.68 -45.01 -13.20
CA SER A 245 38.96 -45.65 -12.97
C SER A 245 38.87 -47.19 -13.04
N GLU A 246 37.78 -47.77 -12.53
CA GLU A 246 37.51 -49.20 -12.60
C GLU A 246 37.27 -49.64 -14.04
N TYR A 247 36.45 -48.91 -14.80
CA TYR A 247 36.19 -49.17 -16.21
C TYR A 247 37.46 -49.07 -17.05
N GLU A 248 38.31 -48.06 -16.81
CA GLU A 248 39.57 -47.93 -17.53
C GLU A 248 40.52 -49.10 -17.24
N LYS A 249 40.58 -49.54 -15.97
CA LYS A 249 41.38 -50.70 -15.56
C LYS A 249 40.87 -51.98 -16.23
N GLU A 250 39.57 -52.21 -16.22
CA GLU A 250 38.96 -53.38 -16.85
C GLU A 250 39.17 -53.37 -18.37
N THR A 251 39.04 -52.21 -19.01
CA THR A 251 39.33 -52.03 -20.44
C THR A 251 40.78 -52.40 -20.77
N LYS A 252 41.75 -51.96 -19.95
CA LYS A 252 43.16 -52.33 -20.11
C LYS A 252 43.38 -53.84 -19.93
N GLN A 253 42.73 -54.45 -18.94
CA GLN A 253 42.80 -55.90 -18.71
C GLN A 253 42.22 -56.69 -19.88
N ASN A 254 41.05 -56.29 -20.38
CA ASN A 254 40.41 -56.92 -21.54
C ASN A 254 41.27 -56.80 -22.80
N LEU A 255 41.93 -55.65 -23.01
CA LEU A 255 42.85 -55.48 -24.13
C LEU A 255 44.06 -56.42 -24.05
N ILE A 256 44.61 -56.63 -22.84
CA ILE A 256 45.71 -57.57 -22.62
C ILE A 256 45.24 -59.00 -22.88
N ALA A 257 44.11 -59.41 -22.29
CA ALA A 257 43.54 -60.74 -22.48
C ALA A 257 43.22 -61.02 -23.96
N GLU A 258 42.69 -60.03 -24.68
CA GLU A 258 42.42 -60.16 -26.13
C GLU A 258 43.72 -60.33 -26.93
N ARG A 259 44.79 -59.60 -26.59
CA ARG A 259 46.10 -59.75 -27.23
C ARG A 259 46.70 -61.13 -26.97
N GLU A 260 46.61 -61.63 -25.74
CA GLU A 260 47.08 -62.97 -25.36
C GLU A 260 46.31 -64.05 -26.12
N ALA A 261 44.98 -63.98 -26.14
CA ALA A 261 44.14 -64.91 -26.89
C ALA A 261 44.45 -64.90 -28.41
N ARG A 262 44.71 -63.72 -29.00
CA ARG A 262 45.16 -63.62 -30.39
C ARG A 262 46.52 -64.28 -30.62
N ALA A 263 47.46 -64.11 -29.69
CA ALA A 263 48.79 -64.72 -29.78
C ALA A 263 48.70 -66.25 -29.67
N GLU A 264 47.89 -66.78 -28.74
CA GLU A 264 47.63 -68.21 -28.61
C GLU A 264 46.98 -68.79 -29.87
N LYS A 265 45.94 -68.12 -30.40
CA LYS A 265 45.31 -68.52 -31.66
C LYS A 265 46.33 -68.61 -32.79
N ASN A 266 47.20 -67.60 -32.94
CA ASN A 266 48.24 -67.60 -33.98
C ASN A 266 49.24 -68.75 -33.77
N LYS A 267 49.64 -69.02 -32.52
CA LYS A 267 50.52 -70.15 -32.19
C LYS A 267 49.88 -71.49 -32.59
N LEU A 268 48.62 -71.72 -32.24
CA LEU A 268 47.89 -72.93 -32.61
C LEU A 268 47.73 -73.07 -34.13
N LEU A 269 47.50 -71.97 -34.84
CA LEU A 269 47.41 -71.95 -36.29
C LEU A 269 48.75 -72.36 -36.93
N LEU A 270 49.87 -71.83 -36.44
CA LEU A 270 51.21 -72.23 -36.89
C LEU A 270 51.50 -73.71 -36.60
N GLN A 271 51.10 -74.20 -35.42
CA GLN A 271 51.22 -75.62 -35.08
C GLN A 271 50.40 -76.50 -36.04
N LEU A 272 49.15 -76.13 -36.32
CA LEU A 272 48.28 -76.85 -37.27
C LEU A 272 48.87 -76.86 -38.68
N GLN A 273 49.37 -75.72 -39.17
CA GLN A 273 50.05 -75.64 -40.47
C GLN A 273 51.28 -76.55 -40.52
N SER A 274 52.06 -76.61 -39.44
CA SER A 274 53.22 -77.52 -39.37
C SER A 274 52.81 -78.99 -39.41
N LEU A 275 51.69 -79.34 -38.77
CA LEU A 275 51.16 -80.70 -38.73
C LEU A 275 50.61 -81.11 -40.10
N LEU A 276 49.86 -80.22 -40.77
CA LEU A 276 49.40 -80.43 -42.14
C LEU A 276 50.58 -80.64 -43.10
N LYS A 277 51.61 -79.80 -43.05
CA LYS A 277 52.82 -79.99 -43.87
C LYS A 277 53.50 -81.34 -43.63
N LYS A 278 53.58 -81.81 -42.37
CA LYS A 278 54.13 -83.13 -42.05
C LYS A 278 53.24 -84.25 -42.61
N TYR A 279 51.92 -84.13 -42.47
CA TYR A 279 50.96 -85.07 -43.02
C TYR A 279 51.07 -85.15 -44.55
N ASP A 280 51.05 -84.01 -45.25
CA ASP A 280 51.17 -83.93 -46.71
C ASP A 280 52.48 -84.55 -47.20
N ASN A 281 53.60 -84.27 -46.51
CA ASN A 281 54.88 -84.89 -46.83
C ASN A 281 54.85 -86.42 -46.65
N SER A 282 54.30 -86.90 -45.53
CA SER A 282 54.22 -88.34 -45.24
C SER A 282 53.32 -89.08 -46.23
N ILE A 283 52.15 -88.51 -46.55
CA ILE A 283 51.25 -89.05 -47.59
C ILE A 283 51.95 -89.02 -48.94
N GLY A 284 52.63 -87.94 -49.29
CA GLY A 284 53.39 -87.84 -50.54
C GLY A 284 54.50 -88.88 -50.65
N GLU A 285 55.21 -89.18 -49.57
CA GLU A 285 56.19 -90.27 -49.51
C GLU A 285 55.54 -91.64 -49.71
N LYS A 286 54.43 -91.91 -49.00
CA LYS A 286 53.70 -93.18 -49.12
C LYS A 286 53.09 -93.38 -50.50
N MET A 287 52.60 -92.32 -51.13
CA MET A 287 52.10 -92.36 -52.50
C MET A 287 53.23 -92.71 -53.49
N ARG A 288 54.42 -92.11 -53.32
CA ARG A 288 55.60 -92.44 -54.13
C ARG A 288 56.07 -93.89 -53.91
N GLU A 289 56.07 -94.35 -52.67
CA GLU A 289 56.39 -95.74 -52.32
C GLU A 289 55.39 -96.71 -52.96
N ASN A 290 54.09 -96.42 -52.87
CA ASN A 290 53.04 -97.25 -53.46
C ASN A 290 53.16 -97.33 -54.99
N LEU A 291 53.45 -96.21 -55.66
CA LEU A 291 53.71 -96.21 -57.11
C LEU A 291 54.90 -97.10 -57.47
N ARG A 292 56.00 -97.02 -56.71
CA ARG A 292 57.17 -97.90 -56.93
C ARG A 292 56.82 -99.38 -56.74
N LEU A 293 56.09 -99.70 -55.67
CA LEU A 293 55.66 -101.07 -55.40
C LEU A 293 54.69 -101.59 -56.47
N GLU A 294 53.84 -100.73 -57.02
CA GLU A 294 52.94 -101.08 -58.11
C GLU A 294 53.71 -101.32 -59.42
N ASP A 295 54.71 -100.50 -59.72
CA ASP A 295 55.63 -100.71 -60.84
C ASP A 295 56.40 -102.04 -60.68
N ASP A 296 57.01 -102.27 -59.51
CA ASP A 296 57.73 -103.51 -59.18
C ASP A 296 56.81 -104.74 -59.26
N PHE A 297 55.58 -104.62 -58.77
CA PHE A 297 54.57 -105.69 -58.86
C PHE A 297 54.19 -105.99 -60.31
N ASN A 298 53.98 -104.95 -61.12
CA ASN A 298 53.65 -105.12 -62.54
C ASN A 298 54.82 -105.76 -63.31
N GLU A 299 56.06 -105.39 -63.00
CA GLU A 299 57.25 -106.02 -63.57
C GLU A 299 57.35 -107.50 -63.15
N ALA A 300 57.23 -107.80 -61.86
CA ALA A 300 57.25 -109.17 -61.35
C ALA A 300 56.10 -110.01 -61.93
N LYS A 301 54.90 -109.43 -62.08
CA LYS A 301 53.76 -110.09 -62.71
C LYS A 301 54.03 -110.41 -64.18
N LYS A 302 54.65 -109.48 -64.92
CA LYS A 302 55.05 -109.74 -66.31
C LYS A 302 56.07 -110.88 -66.40
N GLN A 303 57.09 -110.88 -65.53
CA GLN A 303 58.07 -111.98 -65.47
C GLN A 303 57.41 -113.32 -65.12
N PHE A 304 56.42 -113.32 -64.22
CA PHE A 304 55.64 -114.50 -63.89
C PHE A 304 54.78 -114.98 -65.06
N ASP A 305 54.08 -114.07 -65.74
CA ASP A 305 53.26 -114.38 -66.91
C ASP A 305 54.14 -114.97 -68.04
N ASP A 306 55.31 -114.39 -68.29
CA ASP A 306 56.30 -114.90 -69.24
C ASP A 306 56.77 -116.32 -68.85
N PHE A 307 57.05 -116.57 -67.56
CA PHE A 307 57.40 -117.89 -67.04
C PHE A 307 56.26 -118.91 -67.21
N MET A 308 55.02 -118.51 -66.95
CA MET A 308 53.85 -119.39 -67.07
C MET A 308 53.63 -119.90 -68.50
N VAL A 309 54.01 -119.12 -69.52
CA VAL A 309 53.98 -119.58 -70.92
C VAL A 309 54.92 -120.78 -71.12
N PHE A 310 56.15 -120.69 -70.62
CA PHE A 310 57.10 -121.80 -70.68
C PHE A 310 56.63 -123.01 -69.86
N TYR A 311 56.13 -122.76 -68.65
CA TYR A 311 55.60 -123.80 -67.78
C TYR A 311 54.45 -124.56 -68.44
N HIS A 312 53.47 -123.87 -69.02
CA HIS A 312 52.34 -124.52 -69.71
C HIS A 312 52.78 -125.28 -70.96
N ALA A 313 53.78 -124.78 -71.70
CA ALA A 313 54.33 -125.51 -72.83
C ALA A 313 55.00 -126.82 -72.38
N GLU A 314 55.75 -126.79 -71.28
CA GLU A 314 56.42 -127.96 -70.72
C GLU A 314 55.44 -128.95 -70.06
N GLU A 315 54.42 -128.43 -69.38
CA GLU A 315 53.30 -129.22 -68.84
C GLU A 315 52.52 -129.94 -69.96
N ALA A 316 52.30 -129.28 -71.11
CA ALA A 316 51.66 -129.92 -72.26
C ALA A 316 52.49 -131.09 -72.81
N ILE A 317 53.82 -130.93 -72.87
CA ILE A 317 54.74 -132.00 -73.27
C ILE A 317 54.73 -133.15 -72.25
N TYR A 318 54.81 -132.83 -70.96
CA TYR A 318 54.76 -133.83 -69.90
C TYR A 318 53.44 -134.62 -69.91
N ASN A 319 52.31 -133.91 -70.04
CA ASN A 319 50.99 -134.54 -70.12
C ASN A 319 50.87 -135.44 -71.36
N ASP A 320 51.37 -135.03 -72.52
CA ASP A 320 51.38 -135.90 -73.72
C ASP A 320 52.20 -137.18 -73.49
N ILE A 321 53.36 -137.09 -72.83
CA ILE A 321 54.19 -138.26 -72.48
C ILE A 321 53.47 -139.17 -71.47
N VAL A 322 52.88 -138.60 -70.42
CA VAL A 322 52.18 -139.36 -69.38
C VAL A 322 50.93 -140.03 -69.96
N VAL A 323 50.12 -139.32 -70.75
CA VAL A 323 48.94 -139.89 -71.40
C VAL A 323 49.34 -141.05 -72.32
N LYS A 324 50.38 -140.90 -73.14
CA LYS A 324 50.89 -141.99 -74.00
C LYS A 324 51.34 -143.20 -73.19
N ARG A 325 52.03 -142.98 -72.06
CA ARG A 325 52.49 -144.05 -71.17
C ARG A 325 51.32 -144.76 -70.49
N GLU A 326 50.32 -144.03 -70.00
CA GLU A 326 49.12 -144.63 -69.39
C GLU A 326 48.32 -145.42 -70.42
N GLU A 327 48.21 -144.95 -71.66
CA GLU A 327 47.55 -145.68 -72.75
C GLU A 327 48.29 -146.98 -73.12
N GLU A 328 49.62 -146.98 -73.08
CA GLU A 328 50.44 -148.17 -73.26
C GLU A 328 50.24 -149.19 -72.15
N GLU A 329 50.31 -148.76 -70.88
CA GLU A 329 50.07 -149.63 -69.74
C GLU A 329 48.65 -150.22 -69.75
N ARG A 330 47.64 -149.42 -70.15
CA ARG A 330 46.25 -149.86 -70.29
C ARG A 330 46.11 -150.94 -71.38
N ARG A 331 46.78 -150.76 -72.53
CA ARG A 331 46.83 -151.78 -73.60
C ARG A 331 47.46 -153.08 -73.12
N GLU A 332 48.52 -152.99 -72.32
CA GLU A 332 49.24 -154.16 -71.81
C GLU A 332 48.45 -154.91 -70.73
N GLN A 333 47.77 -154.19 -69.84
CA GLN A 333 46.83 -154.77 -68.89
C GLN A 333 45.68 -155.49 -69.61
N GLN A 334 45.10 -154.89 -70.66
CA GLN A 334 44.06 -155.55 -71.46
C GLN A 334 44.56 -156.85 -72.10
N ARG A 335 45.78 -156.87 -72.65
CA ARG A 335 46.39 -158.11 -73.17
C ARG A 335 46.51 -159.19 -72.08
N ARG A 336 46.97 -158.84 -70.88
CA ARG A 336 47.06 -159.78 -69.74
C ARG A 336 45.70 -160.31 -69.31
N ILE A 337 44.67 -159.46 -69.27
CA ILE A 337 43.30 -159.85 -68.93
C ILE A 337 42.75 -160.85 -69.96
N VAL A 338 42.96 -160.60 -71.25
CA VAL A 338 42.52 -161.53 -72.33
C VAL A 338 43.18 -162.90 -72.17
N VAL A 339 44.51 -162.96 -71.95
CA VAL A 339 45.23 -164.22 -71.71
C VAL A 339 44.71 -164.94 -70.46
N PHE A 340 44.43 -164.20 -69.38
CA PHE A 340 43.87 -164.78 -68.16
C PHE A 340 42.46 -165.35 -68.39
N MET A 341 41.59 -164.63 -69.10
CA MET A 341 40.25 -165.11 -69.47
C MET A 341 40.31 -166.37 -70.32
N MET A 342 41.23 -166.43 -71.29
CA MET A 342 41.46 -167.59 -72.16
C MET A 342 41.87 -168.82 -71.34
N ASN A 343 42.81 -168.66 -70.41
CA ASN A 343 43.27 -169.73 -69.52
C ASN A 343 42.20 -170.17 -68.50
N ARG A 344 41.34 -169.24 -68.04
CA ARG A 344 40.23 -169.55 -67.14
C ARG A 344 39.12 -170.33 -67.87
N ALA A 345 38.82 -169.96 -69.11
CA ALA A 345 37.90 -170.70 -69.97
C ALA A 345 38.41 -172.13 -70.21
N ALA A 346 39.69 -172.29 -70.56
CA ALA A 346 40.33 -173.60 -70.74
C ALA A 346 40.23 -174.47 -69.48
N ARG A 347 40.50 -173.92 -68.29
CA ARG A 347 40.35 -174.63 -67.01
C ARG A 347 38.92 -175.06 -66.72
N LYS A 348 37.92 -174.23 -67.06
CA LYS A 348 36.49 -174.55 -66.89
C LYS A 348 36.08 -175.74 -67.76
N ILE A 349 36.53 -175.75 -69.02
CA ILE A 349 36.32 -176.87 -69.97
C ILE A 349 36.98 -178.15 -69.43
N GLN A 350 38.23 -178.08 -68.99
CA GLN A 350 38.95 -179.24 -68.43
C GLN A 350 38.28 -179.79 -67.16
N LYS A 351 37.74 -178.93 -66.29
CA LYS A 351 37.07 -179.34 -65.05
C LYS A 351 35.75 -180.07 -65.34
N TYR A 352 34.95 -179.56 -66.27
CA TYR A 352 33.73 -180.23 -66.74
C TYR A 352 34.05 -181.60 -67.36
N TRP A 353 35.11 -181.67 -68.17
CA TRP A 353 35.53 -182.94 -68.78
C TRP A 353 35.96 -183.98 -67.74
N ARG A 354 36.73 -183.59 -66.72
CA ARG A 354 37.13 -184.49 -65.63
C ARG A 354 35.95 -184.95 -64.77
N LYS A 355 34.94 -184.10 -64.53
CA LYS A 355 33.73 -184.45 -63.77
C LYS A 355 32.89 -185.50 -64.52
N TRP A 356 32.65 -185.30 -65.81
CA TRP A 356 31.97 -186.27 -66.67
C TRP A 356 32.68 -187.65 -66.65
N ARG A 357 34.02 -187.65 -66.72
CA ARG A 357 34.82 -188.89 -66.68
C ARG A 357 34.70 -189.65 -65.35
N LYS A 358 34.56 -188.94 -64.22
CA LYS A 358 34.33 -189.53 -62.88
C LYS A 358 32.92 -190.13 -62.75
N ASP A 359 31.90 -189.48 -63.30
CA ASP A 359 30.51 -189.97 -63.26
C ASP A 359 30.33 -191.24 -64.11
N GLN A 360 31.03 -191.36 -65.24
CA GLN A 360 31.06 -192.60 -66.03
C GLN A 360 31.66 -193.79 -65.27
N ARG A 361 32.75 -193.58 -64.51
CA ARG A 361 33.36 -194.64 -63.66
C ARG A 361 32.44 -195.09 -62.51
N LYS A 362 31.61 -194.20 -61.97
CA LYS A 362 30.63 -194.54 -60.90
C LYS A 362 29.45 -195.35 -61.44
N LYS A 363 29.01 -195.11 -62.69
CA LYS A 363 27.99 -195.93 -63.37
C LYS A 363 28.43 -197.38 -63.55
N ASN A 364 29.67 -197.63 -63.99
CA ASN A 364 30.18 -198.99 -64.21
C ASN A 364 30.38 -199.82 -62.93
N LYS A 365 30.59 -199.20 -61.76
CA LYS A 365 30.69 -199.93 -60.47
C LYS A 365 29.34 -200.40 -59.92
N ARG A 366 28.22 -199.76 -60.29
CA ARG A 366 26.86 -200.14 -59.84
C ARG A 366 26.28 -201.37 -60.58
N LEU A 367 26.78 -201.70 -61.77
CA LEU A 367 26.32 -202.84 -62.57
C LEU A 367 26.88 -204.21 -62.12
N LYS A 368 27.90 -204.28 -61.25
CA LYS A 368 28.56 -205.54 -60.83
C LYS A 368 28.06 -206.16 -59.51
N LYS A 369 27.14 -205.54 -58.75
CA LYS A 369 26.73 -206.02 -57.40
C LYS A 369 25.27 -206.51 -57.27
N GLY A 370 24.55 -206.70 -58.38
CA GLY A 370 23.16 -207.17 -58.37
C GLY A 370 22.89 -208.25 -59.40
N LYS A 371 23.45 -209.45 -59.20
CA LYS A 371 22.89 -210.74 -59.65
C LYS A 371 23.67 -211.89 -58.99
N LYS A 372 23.25 -212.17 -57.74
CA LYS A 372 23.17 -213.50 -57.13
C LYS A 372 21.67 -213.73 -56.88
N LYS A 373 20.99 -214.15 -57.94
CA LYS A 373 19.90 -215.12 -58.01
C LYS A 373 19.81 -215.54 -59.48
#